data_AF-A0A441TDR8-F1
#
_entry.id   AF-A0A441TDR8-F1
#
_cell.length_a   1.000
_cell.length_b   1.000
_cell.length_c   1.000
_cell.angle_alpha   90.00
_cell.angle_beta   90.00
_cell.angle_gamma   90.00
#
_symmetry.space_group_name_H-M   'P 1'
#
loop_
_entity.id
_entity.type
_entity.pdbx_description
1 polymer ?
#
loop_
_entity_poly.entity_id
_entity_poly.type
_entity_poly.pdbx_seq_one_letter_code
_entity_poly.pdbx_strand_id
1 'polypeptide(L)' 'VVTCAMYSPLVEKSMGIARLDVDCAVQGTRLEIRNQSGAIGAMAEPLPFDDPKKTKRTAKG' A
#
# COMPACT_ATOMS: atom_id res chain seq x y z
N VAL A 1 10.22 4.09 -5.84
CA VAL A 1 9.87 5.46 -5.37
C VAL A 1 8.40 5.53 -5.00
N VAL A 2 8.07 6.07 -3.81
CA VAL A 2 6.68 6.31 -3.38
C VAL A 2 6.17 7.56 -4.07
N THR A 3 5.05 7.45 -4.78
CA THR A 3 4.45 8.55 -5.56
C THR A 3 3.30 9.23 -4.83
N CYS A 4 2.61 8.49 -3.97
CA CYS A 4 1.53 9.02 -3.17
C CYS A 4 1.55 8.31 -1.81
N ALA A 5 1.58 9.07 -0.73
CA ALA A 5 1.55 8.56 0.64
C ALA A 5 0.30 9.09 1.33
N MET A 6 -0.35 8.25 2.13
CA MET A 6 -1.60 8.55 2.80
C MET A 6 -1.75 7.72 4.06
N TYR A 7 -2.36 8.30 5.08
CA TYR A 7 -2.83 7.55 6.23
C TYR A 7 -4.24 7.07 5.94
N SER A 8 -4.51 5.76 6.07
CA SER A 8 -5.84 5.21 5.93
C SER A 8 -6.50 5.06 7.30
N PRO A 9 -7.56 5.83 7.62
CA PRO A 9 -8.29 5.67 8.87
C PRO A 9 -9.04 4.34 8.94
N LEU A 10 -9.36 3.72 7.79
CA LEU A 10 -10.12 2.47 7.72
C LEU A 10 -9.32 1.26 8.22
N VAL A 11 -8.00 1.27 8.00
CA VAL A 11 -7.09 0.19 8.39
C VAL A 11 -6.05 0.64 9.42
N GLU A 12 -6.15 1.90 9.87
CA GLU A 12 -5.26 2.56 10.84
C GLU A 12 -3.77 2.42 10.50
N LYS A 13 -3.45 2.51 9.21
CA LYS A 13 -2.09 2.29 8.67
C LYS A 13 -1.69 3.37 7.69
N SER A 14 -0.41 3.72 7.71
CA SER A 14 0.24 4.49 6.66
C SER A 14 0.43 3.62 5.42
N MET A 15 -0.11 4.08 4.30
CA MET A 15 -0.09 3.39 3.02
C MET A 15 0.51 4.31 1.95
N GLY A 16 1.01 3.71 0.87
CA GLY A 16 1.49 4.49 -0.26
C GLY A 16 1.56 3.69 -1.54
N ILE A 17 1.36 4.37 -2.66
CA ILE A 17 1.56 3.82 -3.99
C ILE A 17 3.02 4.07 -4.36
N ALA A 18 3.72 3.02 -4.78
CA ALA A 18 5.12 3.08 -5.16
C ALA A 18 5.37 2.43 -6.51
N ARG A 19 6.28 3.03 -7.28
CA ARG A 19 6.94 2.33 -8.39
C ARG A 19 8.08 1.51 -7.81
N LEU A 20 8.00 0.19 -7.96
CA LEU A 20 8.97 -0.80 -7.50
C LEU A 20 9.52 -1.55 -8.72
N ASP A 21 10.72 -2.12 -8.57
CA ASP A 21 11.20 -3.11 -9.54
C ASP A 21 10.31 -4.36 -9.50
N VAL A 22 10.20 -5.07 -10.62
CA VAL A 22 9.26 -6.19 -10.80
C VAL A 22 9.47 -7.26 -9.73
N ASP A 23 10.72 -7.59 -9.42
CA ASP A 23 11.08 -8.61 -8.42
C ASP A 23 10.64 -8.22 -6.99
N CYS A 24 10.53 -6.90 -6.73
CA CYS A 24 10.08 -6.35 -5.46
C CYS A 24 8.57 -6.09 -5.42
N ALA A 25 7.88 -6.09 -6.57
CA ALA A 25 6.46 -5.83 -6.71
C ALA A 25 5.59 -7.09 -6.47
N VAL A 26 6.02 -7.95 -5.56
CA VAL A 26 5.34 -9.19 -5.18
C VAL A 26 4.64 -9.01 -3.84
N GLN A 27 3.43 -9.53 -3.72
CA GLN A 27 2.68 -9.46 -2.47
C GLN A 27 3.49 -10.08 -1.32
N GLY A 28 3.58 -9.34 -0.23
CA GLY A 28 4.25 -9.73 1.00
C GLY A 28 5.76 -9.54 1.01
N THR A 29 6.36 -9.01 -0.06
CA THR A 29 7.77 -8.63 -0.05
C THR A 29 8.00 -7.55 1.00
N ARG A 30 8.97 -7.79 1.89
CA ARG A 30 9.38 -6.82 2.91
C ARG A 30 10.22 -5.73 2.26
N LEU A 31 9.85 -4.48 2.48
CA LEU A 31 10.51 -3.30 1.93
C LEU A 31 10.95 -2.37 3.05
N GLU A 32 11.95 -1.54 2.76
CA GLU A 32 12.38 -0.45 3.63
C GLU A 32 12.19 0.88 2.87
N ILE A 33 11.44 1.79 3.48
CA ILE A 33 11.22 3.14 2.95
C ILE A 33 12.12 4.09 3.72
N ARG A 34 13.01 4.79 3.01
CA ARG A 34 13.89 5.81 3.60
C ARG A 34 13.32 7.19 3.37
N ASN A 35 13.16 7.96 4.44
CA ASN A 35 12.77 9.36 4.39
C ASN A 35 13.61 10.19 5.39
N GLN A 36 13.31 11.48 5.53
CA GLN A 36 14.03 12.39 6.43
C GLN A 36 13.95 11.96 7.91
N SER A 37 12.90 11.25 8.31
CA SER A 37 12.69 10.76 9.67
C SER A 37 13.33 9.40 9.94
N GLY A 38 13.90 8.76 8.91
CA GLY A 38 14.64 7.50 9.03
C GLY A 38 14.15 6.39 8.09
N ALA A 39 14.47 5.16 8.46
CA ALA A 39 14.07 3.96 7.75
C ALA A 39 12.78 3.39 8.37
N ILE A 40 11.77 3.17 7.55
CA ILE A 40 10.46 2.64 7.94
C ILE A 40 10.25 1.31 7.24
N GLY A 41 9.88 0.28 8.00
CA GLY A 41 9.50 -1.02 7.44
C GLY A 41 8.16 -0.94 6.71
N ALA A 42 8.07 -1.53 5.53
CA ALA A 42 6.87 -1.64 4.73
C ALA A 42 6.73 -3.05 4.12
N MET A 43 5.55 -3.34 3.58
CA MET A 43 5.24 -4.60 2.91
C MET A 43 4.57 -4.26 1.57
N ALA A 44 4.99 -4.92 0.51
CA ALA A 44 4.36 -4.78 -0.80
C ALA A 44 3.00 -5.49 -0.80
N GLU A 45 1.96 -4.80 -1.27
CA GLU A 45 0.61 -5.34 -1.42
C GLU A 45 0.04 -4.92 -2.79
N PRO A 46 -0.76 -5.77 -3.45
CA PRO A 46 -1.34 -5.47 -4.75
C PRO A 46 -2.48 -4.44 -4.64
N LEU A 47 -2.74 -3.76 -5.75
CA LEU A 47 -3.93 -2.91 -5.90
C LEU A 47 -5.11 -3.75 -6.41
N PRO A 48 -6.36 -3.47 -5.98
CA PRO A 48 -6.75 -2.45 -5.01
C PRO A 48 -6.57 -2.93 -3.56
N PHE A 49 -6.05 -2.03 -2.72
CA PHE A 49 -5.75 -2.30 -1.31
C PHE A 49 -7.01 -2.38 -0.43
N ASP A 50 -8.08 -1.70 -0.83
CA ASP A 50 -9.38 -1.72 -0.19
C ASP A 50 -10.40 -2.32 -1.16
N ASP A 51 -11.21 -3.22 -0.64
CA ASP A 51 -12.18 -3.99 -1.41
C ASP A 51 -11.59 -4.69 -2.66
N PRO A 52 -10.67 -5.67 -2.48
CA PRO A 52 -10.10 -6.44 -3.58
C PRO A 52 -11.17 -7.14 -4.43
N LYS A 53 -12.32 -7.45 -3.84
CA LYS A 53 -13.47 -8.09 -4.50
C LYS A 53 -14.45 -7.10 -5.13
N LYS A 54 -14.22 -5.78 -5.03
CA LYS A 54 -15.09 -4.71 -5.54
C LYS A 54 -16.55 -4.81 -5.04
N THR A 55 -16.79 -5.42 -3.89
CA THR A 55 -18.14 -5.64 -3.32
C THR A 55 -18.82 -4.34 -2.89
N LYS A 56 -18.08 -3.27 -2.58
CA LYS A 56 -18.62 -1.93 -2.28
C LYS A 56 -19.36 -1.33 -3.48
N ARG A 57 -19.08 -1.75 -4.72
CA ARG A 57 -19.88 -1.36 -5.91
C ARG A 57 -21.24 -2.07 -5.97
N THR A 58 -21.40 -3.17 -5.23
CA THR A 58 -22.60 -4.00 -5.22
C THR A 58 -23.47 -3.75 -3.99
N ALA A 59 -22.97 -2.99 -3.01
CA ALA A 59 -23.74 -2.58 -1.84
C ALA A 59 -24.91 -1.68 -2.30
N LYS A 60 -26.13 -2.22 -2.25
CA LYS A 60 -27.35 -1.39 -2.22
C LYS A 60 -27.45 -0.84 -0.79
N GLY A 61 -27.64 0.49 -0.70
CA GLY A 61 -27.58 1.26 0.54
C GLY A 61 -28.53 0.79 1.63
#